data_AF-A0A0U5E0M1-F1
#
_entry.id   AF-A0A0U5E0M1-F1
#
_cell.length_a   1.000
_cell.length_b   1.000
_cell.length_c   1.000
_cell.angle_alpha   90.00
_cell.angle_beta   90.00
_cell.angle_gamma   90.00
#
_symmetry.space_group_name_H-M   'P 1'
#
loop_
_entity.id
_entity.type
_entity.pdbx_description
1 polymer ?
#
loop_
_entity_poly.entity_id
_entity_poly.type
_entity_poly.pdbx_seq_one_letter_code
_entity_poly.pdbx_strand_id
1 'polypeptide(L)'
;MATKKPVPKSMRILKLGTCPSLSGASNLLYHVGYDTEIHFRIWGNSGGGLFGREWVSLASLQASLETDKPVTAGTLKRAGVCKGKSANTPGFLLAVLKAEGLVEPMETGGHTKADSSGFLTEIGKLIDDGTDIQVPPTKATQ
;
A
#
# COMPACT_ATOMS: atom_id res chain seq x y z
N MET A 1 18.05 -30.22 22.10
CA MET A 1 18.00 -28.77 21.84
C MET A 1 17.37 -28.57 20.48
N ALA A 2 16.16 -28.01 20.43
CA ALA A 2 15.36 -27.95 19.21
C ALA A 2 16.01 -27.04 18.16
N THR A 3 16.18 -27.56 16.96
CA THR A 3 16.65 -26.87 15.77
C THR A 3 15.66 -25.77 15.40
N LYS A 4 16.05 -24.50 15.61
CA LYS A 4 15.30 -23.32 15.19
C LYS A 4 15.34 -23.24 13.65
N LYS A 5 14.45 -24.00 12.99
CA LYS A 5 14.23 -23.90 11.54
C LYS A 5 13.94 -22.43 11.20
N PRO A 6 14.59 -21.85 10.17
CA PRO A 6 14.27 -20.50 9.73
C PRO A 6 12.84 -20.52 9.20
N VAL A 7 11.94 -19.84 9.93
CA VAL A 7 10.56 -19.62 9.47
C VAL A 7 10.68 -18.85 8.16
N PRO A 8 10.03 -19.28 7.07
CA PRO A 8 10.06 -18.51 5.83
C PRO A 8 9.58 -17.10 6.14
N LYS A 9 10.26 -16.10 5.58
CA LYS A 9 9.90 -14.68 5.60
C LYS A 9 8.44 -14.50 5.18
N SER A 10 7.56 -14.64 6.17
CA SER A 10 6.11 -14.57 6.01
C SER A 10 5.77 -13.11 6.21
N MET A 11 5.40 -12.44 5.13
CA MET A 11 4.97 -11.05 5.14
C MET A 11 4.02 -10.80 6.32
N ARG A 12 4.50 -10.05 7.32
CA ARG A 12 3.78 -9.79 8.56
C ARG A 12 2.84 -8.64 8.35
N ILE A 13 1.58 -8.76 8.75
CA ILE A 13 0.63 -7.67 8.53
C ILE A 13 0.61 -6.81 9.77
N LEU A 14 1.09 -5.57 9.63
CA LEU A 14 1.22 -4.65 10.76
C LEU A 14 -0.06 -3.86 10.98
N LYS A 15 -0.70 -3.44 9.89
CA LYS A 15 -1.86 -2.56 9.92
C LYS A 15 -2.83 -2.90 8.81
N LEU A 16 -4.12 -2.76 9.10
CA LEU A 16 -5.21 -2.83 8.15
C LEU A 16 -5.86 -1.45 8.12
N GLY A 17 -6.06 -0.91 6.93
CA GLY A 17 -6.65 0.40 6.75
C GLY A 17 -7.74 0.40 5.69
N THR A 18 -8.58 1.43 5.76
CA THR A 18 -9.65 1.65 4.81
C THR A 18 -9.63 3.09 4.34
N CYS A 19 -9.67 3.31 3.03
CA CYS A 19 -9.70 4.65 2.47
C CYS A 19 -10.68 4.74 1.29
N PRO A 20 -11.29 5.91 1.05
CA PRO A 20 -12.02 6.13 -0.19
C PRO A 20 -11.07 6.10 -1.40
N SER A 21 -11.58 5.71 -2.56
CA SER A 21 -10.86 5.81 -3.83
C SER A 21 -10.63 7.29 -4.21
N LEU A 22 -9.72 7.57 -5.15
CA LEU A 22 -9.45 8.95 -5.60
C LEU A 22 -10.71 9.68 -6.10
N SER A 23 -11.69 8.93 -6.63
CA SER A 23 -12.98 9.46 -7.09
C SER A 23 -14.04 9.53 -5.99
N GLY A 24 -13.77 9.00 -4.79
CA GLY A 24 -14.75 8.90 -3.69
C GLY A 24 -15.87 7.86 -3.91
N ALA A 25 -15.86 7.16 -5.05
CA ALA A 25 -16.95 6.24 -5.43
C ALA A 25 -16.94 4.90 -4.69
N SER A 26 -15.81 4.54 -4.06
CA SER A 26 -15.60 3.21 -3.48
C SER A 26 -14.70 3.28 -2.25
N ASN A 27 -14.86 2.34 -1.33
CA ASN A 27 -13.95 2.15 -0.20
C ASN A 27 -12.97 1.01 -0.50
N LEU A 28 -11.69 1.30 -0.33
CA LEU A 28 -10.57 0.41 -0.56
C LEU A 28 -10.07 -0.08 0.80
N LEU A 29 -10.07 -1.40 0.99
CA LEU A 29 -9.34 -2.03 2.08
C LEU A 29 -7.92 -2.29 1.61
N TYR A 30 -6.94 -1.86 2.39
CA TYR A 30 -5.52 -2.12 2.16
C TYR A 30 -4.87 -2.68 3.40
N HIS A 31 -3.82 -3.48 3.18
CA HIS A 31 -3.00 -3.99 4.26
C HIS A 31 -1.60 -3.42 4.13
N VAL A 32 -1.03 -3.07 5.27
CA VAL A 32 0.36 -2.71 5.44
C VAL A 32 1.07 -3.94 5.96
N GLY A 33 1.92 -4.52 5.13
CA GLY A 33 2.76 -5.64 5.47
C GLY A 33 4.20 -5.20 5.70
N TYR A 34 4.95 -5.99 6.45
CA TYR A 34 6.38 -5.82 6.64
C TYR A 34 7.11 -7.16 6.52
N ASP A 35 8.21 -7.12 5.78
CA ASP A 35 9.15 -8.23 5.66
C ASP A 35 10.57 -7.70 5.93
N THR A 36 11.29 -7.28 4.89
CA THR A 36 12.50 -6.44 4.98
C THR A 36 12.21 -4.95 4.90
N GLU A 37 11.07 -4.61 4.31
CA GLU A 37 10.60 -3.25 4.08
C GLU A 37 9.07 -3.24 4.12
N ILE A 38 8.52 -2.03 4.22
CA ILE A 38 7.08 -1.82 4.28
C ILE A 38 6.49 -2.06 2.89
N HIS A 39 5.44 -2.85 2.80
CA HIS A 39 4.69 -3.07 1.58
C HIS A 39 3.21 -2.80 1.79
N PHE A 40 2.56 -2.33 0.73
CA PHE A 40 1.12 -2.12 0.68
C PHE A 40 0.50 -3.10 -0.28
N ARG A 41 -0.66 -3.65 0.07
CA ARG A 41 -1.52 -4.35 -0.90
C ARG A 41 -2.95 -3.88 -0.78
N ILE A 42 -3.66 -3.87 -1.91
CA ILE A 42 -5.11 -3.74 -1.90
C ILE A 42 -5.71 -5.12 -1.61
N TRP A 43 -6.54 -5.18 -0.58
CA TRP A 43 -7.21 -6.40 -0.15
C TRP A 43 -8.67 -6.45 -0.60
N GLY A 44 -9.36 -5.32 -0.54
CA GLY A 44 -10.78 -5.22 -0.86
C GLY A 44 -11.13 -3.93 -1.56
N ASN A 45 -12.19 -3.96 -2.36
CA ASN A 45 -12.79 -2.79 -2.98
C ASN A 45 -14.31 -2.93 -2.90
N SER A 46 -14.99 -1.95 -2.28
CA SER A 46 -16.45 -1.97 -2.14
C SER A 46 -17.18 -1.60 -3.44
N GLY A 47 -16.51 -0.98 -4.41
CA GLY A 47 -17.14 -0.45 -5.62
C GLY A 47 -16.94 -1.29 -6.88
N GLY A 48 -16.68 -2.59 -6.74
CA GLY A 48 -16.69 -3.56 -7.86
C GLY A 48 -15.57 -3.46 -8.90
N GLY A 49 -14.75 -2.39 -8.89
CA GLY A 49 -13.64 -2.22 -9.82
C GLY A 49 -12.52 -3.25 -9.61
N LEU A 50 -11.93 -3.73 -10.72
CA LEU A 50 -10.80 -4.68 -10.69
C LEU A 50 -9.57 -4.07 -10.02
N PHE A 51 -8.88 -4.83 -9.17
CA PHE A 51 -7.63 -4.44 -8.51
C PHE A 51 -6.65 -5.61 -8.43
N GLY A 52 -5.35 -5.28 -8.38
CA GLY A 52 -4.29 -6.23 -8.07
C GLY A 52 -4.17 -6.45 -6.56
N ARG A 53 -4.06 -7.71 -6.13
CA ARG A 53 -3.80 -8.09 -4.73
C ARG A 53 -2.30 -8.28 -4.45
N GLU A 54 -1.49 -7.61 -5.23
CA GLU A 54 -0.03 -7.69 -5.16
C GLU A 54 0.52 -6.79 -4.05
N TRP A 55 1.64 -7.22 -3.49
CA TRP A 55 2.41 -6.42 -2.55
C TRP A 55 3.29 -5.44 -3.31
N VAL A 56 3.17 -4.17 -2.98
CA VAL A 56 3.95 -3.08 -3.56
C VAL A 56 4.77 -2.43 -2.47
N SER A 57 6.08 -2.41 -2.65
CA SER A 57 7.02 -1.87 -1.69
C SER A 57 6.88 -0.35 -1.57
N LEU A 58 6.84 0.17 -0.34
CA LEU A 58 6.80 1.60 -0.05
C LEU A 58 8.00 2.31 -0.68
N ALA A 59 9.19 1.69 -0.63
CA ALA A 59 10.39 2.25 -1.24
C ALA A 59 10.21 2.47 -2.75
N SER A 60 9.61 1.50 -3.48
CA SER A 60 9.31 1.66 -4.91
C SER A 60 8.27 2.74 -5.18
N LEU A 61 7.26 2.88 -4.30
CA LEU A 61 6.29 3.95 -4.39
C LEU A 61 6.97 5.30 -4.15
N GLN A 62 7.75 5.44 -3.08
CA GLN A 62 8.51 6.65 -2.76
C GLN A 62 9.46 7.04 -3.89
N ALA A 63 10.24 6.11 -4.44
CA ALA A 63 11.09 6.36 -5.60
C ALA A 63 10.28 6.86 -6.83
N SER A 64 9.04 6.39 -6.99
CA SER A 64 8.13 6.87 -8.04
C SER A 64 7.53 8.25 -7.73
N LEU A 65 7.52 8.65 -6.47
CA LEU A 65 7.11 9.98 -5.99
C LEU A 65 8.25 11.00 -6.02
N GLU A 66 9.51 10.55 -6.10
CA GLU A 66 10.70 11.40 -6.22
C GLU A 66 10.82 11.96 -7.65
N THR A 67 9.85 12.78 -8.02
CA THR A 67 9.81 13.49 -9.28
C THR A 67 9.31 14.91 -9.04
N ASP A 68 9.82 15.85 -9.82
CA ASP A 68 9.41 17.27 -9.80
C ASP A 68 7.99 17.47 -10.37
N LYS A 69 7.40 16.42 -10.96
CA LYS A 69 6.10 16.46 -11.63
C LYS A 69 4.99 15.91 -10.74
N PRO A 70 3.74 16.36 -10.94
CA PRO A 70 2.59 15.79 -10.23
C PRO A 70 2.47 14.28 -10.47
N VAL A 71 2.46 13.53 -9.37
CA VAL A 71 2.29 12.08 -9.39
C VAL A 71 0.82 11.77 -9.60
N THR A 72 0.56 10.96 -10.63
CA THR A 72 -0.78 10.45 -10.94
C THR A 72 -0.74 8.93 -10.98
N ALA A 73 -1.91 8.30 -11.04
CA ALA A 73 -2.01 6.85 -11.27
C ALA A 73 -1.23 6.40 -12.51
N GLY A 74 -1.18 7.24 -13.55
CA GLY A 74 -0.37 7.00 -14.75
C GLY A 74 1.13 7.01 -14.48
N THR A 75 1.61 7.87 -13.57
CA THR A 75 3.03 7.90 -13.15
C THR A 75 3.42 6.61 -12.45
N LEU A 76 2.63 6.17 -11.47
CA LEU A 76 2.88 4.89 -10.77
C LEU A 76 2.82 3.70 -11.74
N LYS A 77 1.87 3.70 -12.67
CA LYS A 77 1.79 2.67 -13.72
C LYS A 77 3.04 2.63 -14.58
N ARG A 78 3.55 3.78 -15.02
CA ARG A 78 4.78 3.88 -15.83
C ARG A 78 6.02 3.46 -15.05
N ALA A 79 6.05 3.74 -13.74
CA ALA A 79 7.12 3.30 -12.86
C ALA A 79 7.13 1.78 -12.64
N GLY A 80 6.09 1.05 -13.09
CA GLY A 80 6.05 -0.41 -13.00
C GLY A 80 5.87 -0.93 -11.58
N VAL A 81 5.42 -0.09 -10.63
CA VAL A 81 5.18 -0.51 -9.24
C VAL A 81 4.03 -1.50 -9.11
N CYS A 82 3.08 -1.46 -10.05
CA CYS A 82 2.02 -2.45 -10.20
C CYS A 82 2.34 -3.35 -11.41
N LYS A 83 2.61 -4.62 -11.15
CA LYS A 83 2.77 -5.68 -12.15
C LYS A 83 1.41 -6.24 -12.60
N GLY A 84 0.33 -5.96 -11.89
CA GLY A 84 -1.01 -6.39 -12.24
C GLY A 84 -1.55 -5.74 -13.52
N LYS A 85 -2.48 -6.44 -14.18
CA LYS A 85 -3.17 -5.94 -15.38
C LYS A 85 -4.19 -4.84 -15.11
N SER A 86 -4.56 -4.61 -13.85
CA SER A 86 -5.58 -3.60 -13.52
C SER A 86 -4.99 -2.19 -13.63
N ALA A 87 -5.62 -1.38 -14.48
CA ALA A 87 -5.33 0.04 -14.59
C ALA A 87 -5.72 0.83 -13.33
N ASN A 88 -6.56 0.26 -12.45
CA ASN A 88 -7.04 0.94 -11.24
C ASN A 88 -6.11 0.77 -10.05
N THR A 89 -5.34 -0.33 -9.96
CA THR A 89 -4.41 -0.59 -8.84
C THR A 89 -3.50 0.59 -8.52
N PRO A 90 -2.80 1.22 -9.49
CA PRO A 90 -1.95 2.37 -9.18
C PRO A 90 -2.75 3.56 -8.65
N GLY A 91 -3.98 3.78 -9.13
CA GLY A 91 -4.86 4.83 -8.59
C GLY A 91 -5.34 4.52 -7.17
N PHE A 92 -5.61 3.25 -6.88
CA PHE A 92 -5.98 2.79 -5.54
C PHE A 92 -4.83 2.91 -4.56
N LEU A 93 -3.61 2.51 -4.95
CA LEU A 93 -2.42 2.73 -4.12
C LEU A 93 -2.18 4.21 -3.86
N LEU A 94 -2.35 5.07 -4.87
CA LEU A 94 -2.22 6.51 -4.67
C LEU A 94 -3.25 7.06 -3.68
N ALA A 95 -4.49 6.54 -3.70
CA ALA A 95 -5.50 6.89 -2.70
C ALA A 95 -5.10 6.44 -1.28
N VAL A 96 -4.53 5.23 -1.16
CA VAL A 96 -4.02 4.71 0.11
C VAL A 96 -2.89 5.59 0.65
N LEU A 97 -1.92 5.93 -0.20
CA LEU A 97 -0.82 6.83 0.17
C LEU A 97 -1.34 8.19 0.63
N LYS A 98 -2.36 8.73 -0.05
CA LYS A 98 -2.99 9.99 0.33
C LYS A 98 -3.69 9.89 1.69
N ALA A 99 -4.38 8.78 1.94
CA ALA A 99 -5.09 8.55 3.19
C ALA A 99 -4.14 8.38 4.40
N GLU A 100 -2.98 7.73 4.19
CA GLU A 100 -1.94 7.62 5.21
C GLU A 100 -1.08 8.89 5.35
N GLY A 101 -1.34 9.94 4.56
CA GLY A 101 -0.56 11.19 4.60
C GLY A 101 0.83 11.07 3.99
N LEU A 102 1.10 10.03 3.18
CA LEU A 102 2.37 9.84 2.47
C LEU A 102 2.46 10.70 1.21
N VAL A 103 1.32 11.13 0.68
CA VAL A 103 1.24 12.07 -0.44
C VAL A 103 0.17 13.10 -0.21
N GLU A 104 0.40 14.30 -0.73
CA GLU A 104 -0.55 15.42 -0.66
C GLU A 104 -1.06 15.77 -2.05
N PRO A 105 -2.37 16.07 -2.21
CA PRO A 105 -2.92 16.52 -3.48
C PRO A 105 -2.36 17.90 -3.85
N MET A 106 -1.99 18.09 -5.11
CA MET A 106 -1.52 19.37 -5.65
C MET A 106 -2.64 20.15 -6.34
N GLU A 107 -2.60 21.48 -6.26
CA GLU A 107 -3.55 22.39 -6.94
C GLU A 107 -3.52 22.24 -8.48
N THR A 108 -2.34 21.92 -9.03
CA THR A 108 -2.14 21.74 -10.48
C THR A 108 -2.67 20.40 -11.02
N GLY A 109 -3.25 19.56 -10.15
CA GLY A 109 -3.75 18.24 -10.48
C GLY A 109 -2.67 17.16 -10.35
N GLY A 110 -2.89 16.24 -9.41
CA GLY A 110 -1.95 15.16 -9.08
C GLY A 110 -1.59 15.19 -7.59
N HIS A 111 -0.51 14.49 -7.23
CA HIS A 111 -0.04 14.39 -5.84
C HIS A 111 1.48 14.58 -5.77
N THR A 112 1.97 15.08 -4.63
CA THR A 112 3.40 15.19 -4.33
C THR A 112 3.76 14.36 -3.10
N LYS A 113 5.05 14.04 -2.93
CA LYS A 113 5.55 13.35 -1.73
C LYS A 113 5.33 14.26 -0.51
N ALA A 114 4.66 13.74 0.51
CA ALA A 114 4.43 14.43 1.77
C ALA A 114 5.36 13.91 2.88
N ASP A 115 5.26 14.48 4.08
CA ASP A 115 6.02 14.00 5.24
C ASP A 115 5.54 12.61 5.66
N SER A 116 6.33 11.59 5.34
CA SER A 116 6.08 10.21 5.75
C SER A 116 6.57 9.89 7.17
N SER A 117 7.13 10.85 7.90
CA SER A 117 7.83 10.62 9.16
C SER A 117 6.89 10.11 10.25
N GLY A 118 5.67 10.64 10.32
CA GLY A 118 4.64 10.18 11.26
C GLY A 118 4.24 8.72 11.02
N PHE A 119 3.92 8.37 9.77
CA PHE A 119 3.55 7.01 9.39
C PHE A 119 4.71 6.01 9.64
N LEU A 120 5.92 6.34 9.19
CA LEU A 120 7.10 5.48 9.38
C LEU A 120 7.41 5.25 10.86
N THR A 121 7.20 6.25 11.72
CA THR A 121 7.36 6.12 13.17
C THR A 121 6.34 5.16 13.77
N GLU A 122 5.07 5.29 13.38
CA GLU A 122 4.00 4.39 13.86
C GLU A 122 4.23 2.95 13.39
N ILE A 123 4.55 2.76 12.11
CA ILE A 123 4.87 1.44 11.57
C ILE A 123 6.14 0.86 12.20
N GLY A 124 7.16 1.69 12.43
CA GLY A 124 8.39 1.29 13.11
C GLY A 124 8.14 0.73 14.50
N LYS A 125 7.20 1.32 15.26
CA LYS A 125 6.77 0.80 16.57
C LYS A 125 6.09 -0.56 16.44
N LEU A 126 5.23 -0.77 15.44
CA LEU A 126 4.57 -2.06 15.21
C LEU A 126 5.55 -3.15 14.78
N ILE A 127 6.61 -2.77 14.05
CA ILE A 127 7.70 -3.68 13.68
C ILE A 127 8.47 -4.12 14.92
N ASP A 128 8.84 -3.18 15.79
CA ASP A 128 9.58 -3.42 17.04
C ASP A 128 8.76 -4.26 18.03
N ASP A 129 7.48 -3.92 18.19
CA ASP A 129 6.50 -4.69 18.98
C ASP A 129 6.32 -6.13 18.45
N GLY A 130 6.63 -6.34 17.17
CA GLY A 130 6.39 -7.61 16.52
C GLY A 130 4.88 -7.87 16.39
N THR A 131 4.14 -6.85 15.98
CA THR A 131 2.74 -7.00 15.60
C THR A 131 2.62 -7.93 14.39
N ASP A 132 1.70 -8.89 14.44
CA ASP A 132 1.30 -9.71 13.30
C ASP A 132 -0.22 -9.91 13.33
N ILE A 133 -0.91 -9.13 12.51
CA ILE A 133 -2.35 -9.21 12.36
C ILE A 133 -2.68 -10.40 11.47
N GLN A 134 -3.22 -11.44 12.10
CA GLN A 134 -3.80 -12.58 11.41
C GLN A 134 -5.08 -12.13 10.71
N VAL A 135 -4.98 -11.66 9.46
CA VAL A 135 -6.17 -11.43 8.66
C VAL A 135 -6.78 -12.76 8.27
N PRO A 136 -8.09 -12.96 8.47
CA PRO A 136 -8.76 -14.16 8.02
C PRO A 136 -8.53 -14.29 6.50
N PRO A 137 -8.31 -15.52 5.99
CA PRO A 137 -8.29 -15.73 4.55
C PRO A 137 -9.62 -15.21 4.02
N THR A 138 -9.59 -14.15 3.21
CA THR A 138 -10.79 -13.78 2.47
C THR A 138 -11.14 -15.01 1.67
N LYS A 139 -12.33 -15.57 1.91
CA LYS A 139 -12.89 -16.56 1.01
C LYS A 139 -12.78 -15.95 -0.38
N ALA A 140 -11.88 -16.50 -1.19
CA ALA A 140 -11.95 -16.36 -2.62
C ALA A 140 -13.27 -17.04 -3.00
N THR A 141 -14.36 -16.28 -2.96
CA THR A 141 -15.55 -16.68 -3.71
C THR A 141 -15.08 -16.71 -5.15
N GLN A 142 -15.11 -17.95 -5.67
CA GLN A 142 -14.65 -18.40 -6.98
C GLN A 142 -15.18 -17.53 -8.12
#